data_AF-M1Z387-F1
#
_entry.id   AF-M1Z387-F1
#
_cell.length_a   1.000
_cell.length_b   1.000
_cell.length_c   1.000
_cell.angle_alpha   90.00
_cell.angle_beta   90.00
_cell.angle_gamma   90.00
#
_symmetry.space_group_name_H-M   'P 1'
#
loop_
_entity.id
_entity.type
_entity.pdbx_description
1 polymer ?
#
loop_
_entity_poly.entity_id
_entity_poly.type
_entity_poly.pdbx_seq_one_letter_code
_entity_poly.pdbx_strand_id
1 'polypeptide(L)'
;MQRSRSNPASRLWAGGLLIWTLVFAVLSPSTAQAQDEPRPYVLYQNFEKHGIVAWPRDFMPPELKEYIASLGFKEVDRGLAVMRFGEVNQNGTFMMPKAVQEKFGITRFIILQILSDRIGIMVGIWEQEFGLTLPQKVFNLDEVKENIPKTLDIFREQEGTKPIFWQQP
;
A
#
# COMPACT_ATOMS: atom_id res chain seq x y z
N MET A 1 75.16 5.51 -41.06
CA MET A 1 74.52 5.86 -42.35
C MET A 1 73.52 4.74 -42.68
N GLN A 2 72.21 4.91 -42.44
CA GLN A 2 71.17 5.25 -43.46
C GLN A 2 71.22 4.32 -44.69
N ARG A 3 70.21 3.55 -45.11
CA ARG A 3 68.73 3.67 -45.19
C ARG A 3 68.18 2.25 -45.48
N SER A 4 67.08 1.81 -44.86
CA SER A 4 65.68 1.91 -45.34
C SER A 4 65.24 0.87 -46.39
N ARG A 5 64.02 0.34 -46.16
CA ARG A 5 63.09 -0.38 -47.07
C ARG A 5 63.45 -1.83 -47.39
N SER A 6 62.51 -2.77 -47.52
CA SER A 6 61.08 -2.92 -47.22
C SER A 6 60.74 -4.33 -47.68
N ASN A 7 59.98 -5.09 -46.91
CA ASN A 7 59.41 -6.37 -47.34
C ASN A 7 58.44 -6.17 -48.53
N PRO A 8 58.21 -7.21 -49.33
CA PRO A 8 56.84 -7.66 -49.58
C PRO A 8 56.72 -9.17 -49.30
N ALA A 9 55.78 -9.59 -48.45
CA ALA A 9 54.44 -10.04 -48.85
C ALA A 9 54.52 -11.27 -49.80
N SER A 10 53.87 -12.40 -49.57
CA SER A 10 52.59 -12.63 -48.91
C SER A 10 52.36 -14.13 -48.81
N ARG A 11 52.01 -14.64 -47.63
CA ARG A 11 51.15 -15.83 -47.51
C ARG A 11 50.14 -15.56 -46.41
N LEU A 12 49.02 -14.99 -46.85
CA LEU A 12 47.70 -15.18 -46.24
C LEU A 12 47.45 -16.67 -46.04
N TRP A 13 46.95 -17.06 -44.87
CA TRP A 13 45.99 -18.16 -44.57
C TRP A 13 45.85 -18.11 -43.04
N ALA A 14 44.99 -17.23 -42.53
CA ALA A 14 43.58 -17.51 -42.25
C ALA A 14 43.40 -18.47 -41.06
N GLY A 15 42.73 -17.99 -40.03
CA GLY A 15 42.00 -18.81 -39.08
C GLY A 15 42.62 -18.87 -37.69
N GLY A 16 41.93 -18.31 -36.70
CA GLY A 16 42.25 -18.55 -35.30
C GLY A 16 41.78 -17.44 -34.39
N LEU A 17 40.48 -17.39 -34.18
CA LEU A 17 39.76 -16.46 -33.33
C LEU A 17 40.41 -16.31 -31.93
N LEU A 18 40.66 -15.06 -31.54
CA LEU A 18 40.87 -14.66 -30.14
C LEU A 18 39.66 -15.09 -29.31
N ILE A 19 39.85 -15.95 -28.31
CA ILE A 19 38.86 -16.18 -27.27
C ILE A 19 39.55 -15.94 -25.92
N TRP A 20 39.49 -14.70 -25.46
CA TRP A 20 39.63 -14.35 -24.06
C TRP A 20 38.27 -14.59 -23.40
N THR A 21 38.04 -15.77 -22.84
CA THR A 21 36.86 -16.02 -22.00
C THR A 21 37.11 -15.45 -20.60
N LEU A 22 36.77 -14.17 -20.44
CA LEU A 22 36.63 -13.52 -19.16
C LEU A 22 35.29 -13.96 -18.57
N VAL A 23 35.32 -14.99 -17.71
CA VAL A 23 34.12 -15.41 -16.95
C VAL A 23 33.92 -14.40 -15.83
N PHE A 24 33.28 -13.27 -16.15
CA PHE A 24 32.55 -12.51 -15.14
C PHE A 24 31.31 -13.34 -14.80
N ALA A 25 31.39 -14.12 -13.73
CA ALA A 25 30.20 -14.54 -13.00
C ALA A 25 29.56 -13.26 -12.47
N VAL A 26 28.66 -12.68 -13.26
CA VAL A 26 27.71 -11.68 -12.76
C VAL A 26 26.82 -12.46 -11.80
N LEU A 27 27.22 -12.46 -10.52
CA LEU A 27 26.28 -12.60 -9.42
C LEU A 27 25.34 -11.41 -9.57
N SER A 28 24.30 -11.55 -10.37
CA SER A 28 23.18 -10.64 -10.32
C SER A 28 22.73 -10.67 -8.86
N PRO A 29 22.78 -9.56 -8.10
CA PRO A 29 22.03 -9.53 -6.88
C PRO A 29 20.60 -9.79 -7.31
N SER A 30 20.03 -10.92 -6.87
CA SER A 30 18.59 -11.14 -6.95
C SER A 30 17.95 -10.06 -6.10
N THR A 31 17.79 -8.87 -6.67
CA THR A 31 16.82 -7.92 -6.20
C THR A 31 15.49 -8.57 -6.53
N ALA A 32 14.98 -9.39 -5.61
CA ALA A 32 13.56 -9.61 -5.48
C ALA A 32 12.93 -8.25 -5.10
N GLN A 33 12.94 -7.30 -6.04
CA GLN A 33 11.96 -6.25 -6.07
C GLN A 33 10.67 -6.98 -6.43
N ALA A 34 9.90 -7.35 -5.41
CA ALA A 34 8.46 -7.39 -5.61
C ALA A 34 8.12 -6.03 -6.23
N GLN A 35 7.88 -6.00 -7.53
CA GLN A 35 7.37 -4.80 -8.18
C GLN A 35 6.10 -4.46 -7.40
N ASP A 36 6.09 -3.28 -6.76
CA ASP A 36 4.96 -2.77 -5.99
C ASP A 36 3.73 -2.82 -6.90
N GLU A 37 2.92 -3.87 -6.77
CA GLU A 37 1.65 -3.93 -7.48
C GLU A 37 0.85 -2.71 -7.06
N PRO A 38 0.22 -2.00 -8.02
CA PRO A 38 -0.59 -0.85 -7.70
C PRO A 38 -1.69 -1.29 -6.73
N ARG A 39 -1.74 -0.68 -5.55
CA ARG A 39 -2.78 -0.91 -4.54
C ARG A 39 -3.78 0.23 -4.61
N PRO A 40 -4.77 0.20 -5.51
CA PRO A 40 -5.73 1.30 -5.60
C PRO A 40 -6.53 1.40 -4.31
N TYR A 41 -6.74 2.62 -3.82
CA TYR A 41 -7.67 2.88 -2.72
C TYR A 41 -8.81 3.79 -3.18
N VAL A 42 -9.85 3.82 -2.36
CA VAL A 42 -10.89 4.83 -2.36
C VAL A 42 -11.01 5.42 -0.95
N LEU A 43 -11.17 6.75 -0.88
CA LEU A 43 -11.40 7.47 0.36
C LEU A 43 -12.81 8.04 0.36
N TYR A 44 -13.54 7.73 1.42
CA TYR A 44 -14.82 8.32 1.74
C TYR A 44 -14.70 9.25 2.94
N GLN A 45 -15.47 10.33 2.94
CA GLN A 45 -15.52 11.29 4.05
C GLN A 45 -16.97 11.69 4.36
N ASN A 46 -17.29 11.83 5.65
CA ASN A 46 -18.59 12.34 6.10
C ASN A 46 -18.53 13.84 6.45
N PHE A 47 -19.66 14.43 6.85
CA PHE A 47 -19.74 15.86 7.20
C PHE A 47 -18.93 16.25 8.45
N GLU A 48 -18.60 15.26 9.30
CA GLU A 48 -17.79 15.42 10.52
C GLU A 48 -16.28 15.34 10.22
N LYS A 49 -15.90 15.18 8.94
CA LYS A 49 -14.53 14.96 8.47
C LYS A 49 -13.89 13.64 8.92
N HIS A 50 -14.67 12.68 9.41
CA HIS A 50 -14.22 11.31 9.60
C HIS A 50 -14.03 10.61 8.25
N GLY A 51 -12.99 9.78 8.15
CA GLY A 51 -12.66 9.05 6.93
C GLY A 51 -12.98 7.57 6.98
N ILE A 52 -13.25 6.98 5.81
CA ILE A 52 -13.16 5.54 5.58
C ILE A 52 -12.27 5.33 4.34
N VAL A 53 -11.15 4.63 4.50
CA VAL A 53 -10.24 4.27 3.40
C VAL A 53 -10.40 2.79 3.12
N ALA A 54 -10.72 2.41 1.88
CA ALA A 54 -10.83 1.01 1.49
C ALA A 54 -9.80 0.64 0.41
N TRP A 55 -9.16 -0.52 0.56
CA TRP A 55 -8.21 -1.07 -0.41
C TRP A 55 -8.18 -2.61 -0.35
N PRO A 56 -7.85 -3.31 -1.45
CA PRO A 56 -7.81 -2.80 -2.82
C PRO A 56 -9.22 -2.35 -3.25
N ARG A 57 -9.31 -1.18 -3.87
CA ARG A 57 -10.58 -0.57 -4.31
C ARG A 57 -11.39 -1.52 -5.20
N ASP A 58 -10.71 -2.29 -6.04
CA ASP A 58 -11.35 -3.16 -7.03
C ASP A 58 -12.02 -4.39 -6.40
N PHE A 59 -11.77 -4.65 -5.12
CA PHE A 59 -12.41 -5.72 -4.35
C PHE A 59 -13.58 -5.22 -3.50
N MET A 60 -13.87 -3.92 -3.51
CA MET A 60 -14.94 -3.30 -2.72
C MET A 60 -16.30 -3.94 -3.03
N PRO A 61 -16.94 -4.62 -2.05
CA PRO A 61 -18.29 -5.14 -2.24
C PRO A 61 -19.28 -3.98 -2.48
N PRO A 62 -20.17 -4.07 -3.49
CA PRO A 62 -21.17 -3.04 -3.75
C PRO A 62 -22.05 -2.75 -2.53
N GLU A 63 -22.42 -3.79 -1.80
CA GLU A 63 -23.21 -3.68 -0.57
C GLU A 63 -22.51 -2.88 0.53
N LEU A 64 -21.19 -3.05 0.69
CA LEU A 64 -20.40 -2.26 1.63
C LEU A 64 -20.32 -0.79 1.17
N LYS A 65 -20.20 -0.54 -0.14
CA LYS A 65 -20.20 0.81 -0.70
C LYS A 65 -21.54 1.52 -0.48
N GLU A 66 -22.66 0.84 -0.73
CA GLU A 66 -24.01 1.35 -0.48
C GLU A 66 -24.24 1.63 1.00
N TYR A 67 -23.78 0.73 1.88
CA TYR A 67 -23.85 0.94 3.32
C TYR A 67 -23.04 2.16 3.78
N ILE A 68 -21.80 2.32 3.32
CA ILE A 68 -20.99 3.51 3.65
C ILE A 68 -21.71 4.79 3.19
N ALA A 69 -22.31 4.77 1.99
CA ALA A 69 -23.08 5.90 1.48
C ALA A 69 -24.32 6.21 2.34
N SER A 70 -25.02 5.18 2.85
CA SER A 70 -26.20 5.38 3.72
C SER A 70 -25.86 6.02 5.06
N LEU A 71 -24.61 5.88 5.52
CA LEU A 71 -24.07 6.59 6.70
C LEU A 71 -23.67 8.06 6.41
N GLY A 72 -23.95 8.57 5.20
CA GLY A 72 -23.67 9.96 4.82
C GLY A 72 -22.23 10.21 4.39
N PHE A 73 -21.45 9.17 4.13
CA PHE A 73 -20.11 9.30 3.57
C PHE A 73 -20.18 9.51 2.05
N LYS A 74 -19.28 10.35 1.53
CA LYS A 74 -19.12 10.61 0.09
C LYS A 74 -17.71 10.22 -0.35
N GLU A 75 -17.58 9.67 -1.55
CA GLU A 75 -16.26 9.48 -2.17
C GLU A 75 -15.63 10.85 -2.42
N VAL A 76 -14.46 11.11 -1.86
CA VAL A 76 -13.75 12.40 -1.98
C VAL A 76 -12.40 12.28 -2.68
N ASP A 77 -11.79 11.09 -2.70
CA ASP A 77 -10.50 10.87 -3.33
C ASP A 77 -10.27 9.40 -3.70
N ARG A 78 -9.35 9.17 -4.64
CA ARG A 78 -8.88 7.84 -5.07
C ARG A 78 -7.46 7.94 -5.60
N GLY A 79 -6.67 6.91 -5.37
CA GLY A 79 -5.27 6.90 -5.78
C GLY A 79 -4.59 5.58 -5.51
N LEU A 80 -3.27 5.60 -5.40
CA LEU A 80 -2.46 4.47 -4.98
C LEU A 80 -2.15 4.57 -3.50
N ALA A 81 -2.38 3.47 -2.78
CA ALA A 81 -2.15 3.39 -1.35
C ALA A 81 -0.66 3.30 -1.08
N VAL A 82 -0.23 3.91 0.03
CA VAL A 82 1.15 3.87 0.51
C VAL A 82 1.19 3.10 1.83
N MET A 83 2.26 2.34 2.04
CA MET A 83 2.51 1.69 3.32
C MET A 83 2.73 2.77 4.38
N ARG A 84 1.97 2.71 5.48
CA ARG A 84 2.13 3.60 6.64
C ARG A 84 2.10 2.79 7.91
N PHE A 85 2.86 3.27 8.90
CA PHE A 85 3.10 2.59 10.16
C PHE A 85 2.49 3.36 11.32
N GLY A 86 2.13 2.64 12.39
CA GLY A 86 1.84 3.22 13.71
C GLY A 86 3.10 3.68 14.44
N GLU A 87 2.95 4.31 15.60
CA GLU A 87 4.02 5.00 16.34
C GLU A 87 5.27 4.13 16.63
N VAL A 88 5.12 2.81 16.76
CA VAL A 88 6.23 1.89 17.11
C VAL A 88 6.74 1.09 15.90
N ASN A 89 6.33 1.41 14.66
CA ASN A 89 6.65 0.64 13.45
C ASN A 89 6.30 -0.87 13.51
N GLN A 90 5.58 -1.32 14.55
CA GLN A 90 5.20 -2.73 14.73
C GLN A 90 3.97 -3.11 13.89
N ASN A 91 3.11 -2.13 13.61
CA ASN A 91 1.90 -2.30 12.81
C ASN A 91 1.97 -1.40 11.59
N GLY A 92 1.70 -1.98 10.41
CA GLY A 92 1.69 -1.25 9.14
C GLY A 92 0.59 -1.77 8.23
N THR A 93 -0.05 -0.85 7.51
CA THR A 93 -1.03 -1.19 6.48
C THR A 93 -0.95 -0.19 5.34
N PHE A 94 -1.54 -0.53 4.20
CA PHE A 94 -1.69 0.39 3.09
C PHE A 94 -2.87 1.34 3.34
N MET A 95 -2.70 2.63 3.05
CA MET A 95 -3.77 3.62 3.18
C MET A 95 -3.48 4.84 2.30
N MET A 96 -4.34 5.86 2.34
CA MET A 96 -4.12 7.10 1.58
C MET A 96 -2.80 7.80 1.94
N PRO A 97 -2.13 8.47 0.98
CA PRO A 97 -0.97 9.31 1.27
C PRO A 97 -1.26 10.38 2.33
N LYS A 98 -0.25 10.73 3.13
CA LYS A 98 -0.38 11.77 4.17
C LYS A 98 -0.85 13.11 3.60
N ALA A 99 -0.38 13.49 2.41
CA ALA A 99 -0.80 14.72 1.74
C ALA A 99 -2.32 14.74 1.43
N VAL A 100 -2.91 13.57 1.11
CA VAL A 100 -4.36 13.45 0.89
C VAL A 100 -5.10 13.59 2.22
N GLN A 101 -4.60 12.94 3.27
CA GLN A 101 -5.15 13.08 4.62
C GLN A 101 -5.20 14.56 5.06
N GLU A 102 -4.08 15.29 4.89
CA GLU A 102 -3.96 16.71 5.23
C GLU A 102 -4.88 17.59 4.36
N LYS A 103 -4.96 17.33 3.05
CA LYS A 103 -5.84 18.04 2.11
C LYS A 103 -7.31 18.00 2.54
N PHE A 104 -7.78 16.86 3.07
CA PHE A 104 -9.18 16.69 3.50
C PHE A 104 -9.38 16.94 5.00
N GLY A 105 -8.32 17.28 5.75
CA GLY A 105 -8.39 17.55 7.19
C GLY A 105 -8.90 16.35 8.00
N ILE A 106 -8.52 15.14 7.60
CA ILE A 106 -8.99 13.90 8.25
C ILE A 106 -8.02 13.55 9.40
N THR A 107 -8.53 13.61 10.63
CA THR A 107 -7.76 13.30 11.85
C THR A 107 -8.05 11.89 12.38
N ARG A 108 -9.23 11.35 12.09
CA ARG A 108 -9.71 10.03 12.50
C ARG A 108 -10.32 9.29 11.30
N PHE A 109 -9.90 8.06 11.04
CA PHE A 109 -10.45 7.26 9.95
C PHE A 109 -10.34 5.75 10.16
N ILE A 110 -11.28 5.03 9.55
CA ILE A 110 -11.30 3.57 9.50
C ILE A 110 -10.61 3.13 8.21
N ILE A 111 -9.79 2.09 8.29
CA ILE A 111 -9.10 1.45 7.16
C ILE A 111 -9.75 0.08 6.94
N LEU A 112 -10.20 -0.19 5.72
CA LEU A 112 -10.81 -1.45 5.32
C LEU A 112 -9.90 -2.13 4.29
N GLN A 113 -9.16 -3.14 4.73
CA GLN A 113 -8.39 -4.01 3.86
C GLN A 113 -9.27 -5.19 3.45
N ILE A 114 -9.74 -5.17 2.21
CA ILE A 114 -10.58 -6.21 1.66
C ILE A 114 -9.67 -7.33 1.12
N LEU A 115 -9.88 -8.55 1.63
CA LEU A 115 -9.12 -9.71 1.19
C LEU A 115 -9.55 -10.17 -0.20
N SER A 116 -8.72 -10.97 -0.87
CA SER A 116 -8.96 -11.42 -2.25
C SER A 116 -10.23 -12.27 -2.42
N ASP A 117 -10.72 -12.87 -1.34
CA ASP A 117 -11.99 -13.60 -1.32
C ASP A 117 -13.22 -12.67 -1.34
N ARG A 118 -13.03 -11.35 -1.14
CA ARG A 118 -14.07 -10.32 -1.00
C ARG A 118 -15.07 -10.54 0.13
N ILE A 119 -14.79 -11.51 1.00
CA ILE A 119 -15.62 -11.87 2.15
C ILE A 119 -14.94 -11.38 3.42
N GLY A 120 -13.62 -11.61 3.53
CA GLY A 120 -12.83 -11.18 4.66
C GLY A 120 -12.40 -9.73 4.54
N ILE A 121 -12.57 -8.98 5.63
CA ILE A 121 -12.16 -7.59 5.76
C ILE A 121 -11.30 -7.47 7.01
N MET A 122 -10.05 -7.08 6.85
CA MET A 122 -9.21 -6.63 7.95
C MET A 122 -9.44 -5.14 8.18
N VAL A 123 -9.49 -4.75 9.44
CA VAL A 123 -9.83 -3.38 9.81
C VAL A 123 -8.66 -2.73 10.52
N GLY A 124 -8.38 -1.48 10.17
CA GLY A 124 -7.49 -0.61 10.91
C GLY A 124 -8.23 0.62 11.38
N ILE A 125 -7.75 1.23 12.46
CA ILE A 125 -8.25 2.51 12.96
C ILE A 125 -7.06 3.43 13.07
N TRP A 126 -7.16 4.58 12.40
CA TRP A 126 -6.19 5.65 12.55
C TRP A 126 -6.80 6.76 13.38
N GLU A 127 -6.08 7.18 14.41
CA GLU A 127 -6.36 8.36 15.20
C GLU A 127 -5.09 9.21 15.26
N GLN A 128 -5.17 10.50 14.96
CA GLN A 128 -3.98 11.37 14.95
C GLN A 128 -3.23 11.37 16.30
N GLU A 129 -3.94 11.16 17.41
CA GLU A 129 -3.39 11.15 18.77
C GLU A 129 -2.78 9.80 19.17
N PHE A 130 -3.28 8.68 18.64
CA PHE A 130 -2.90 7.32 19.05
C PHE A 130 -2.20 6.52 17.94
N GLY A 131 -2.11 7.08 16.74
CA GLY A 131 -1.56 6.43 15.56
C GLY A 131 -2.47 5.32 15.00
N LEU A 132 -1.83 4.30 14.45
CA LEU A 132 -2.49 3.18 13.76
C LEU A 132 -2.71 2.00 14.71
N THR A 133 -3.97 1.63 14.88
CA THR A 133 -4.39 0.39 15.53
C THR A 133 -4.85 -0.61 14.47
N LEU A 134 -4.23 -1.80 14.43
CA LEU A 134 -4.62 -2.89 13.55
C LEU A 134 -5.06 -4.10 14.39
N PRO A 135 -6.37 -4.33 14.60
CA PRO A 135 -6.84 -5.62 15.08
C PRO A 135 -6.39 -6.74 14.12
N GLN A 136 -5.86 -7.83 14.67
CA GLN A 136 -5.44 -9.02 13.89
C GLN A 136 -6.61 -9.94 13.51
N LYS A 137 -7.85 -9.42 13.53
CA LYS A 137 -9.08 -10.17 13.21
C LYS A 137 -9.51 -9.90 11.77
N VAL A 138 -9.93 -10.96 11.08
CA VAL A 138 -10.68 -10.87 9.83
C VAL A 138 -12.16 -10.82 10.18
N PHE A 139 -12.84 -9.79 9.71
CA PHE A 139 -14.28 -9.58 9.89
C PHE A 139 -15.02 -9.96 8.61
N ASN A 140 -16.26 -10.42 8.73
CA ASN A 140 -17.16 -10.48 7.58
C ASN A 140 -17.87 -9.12 7.37
N LEU A 141 -18.64 -9.02 6.28
CA LEU A 141 -19.34 -7.79 5.92
C LEU A 141 -20.32 -7.31 7.01
N ASP A 142 -21.08 -8.21 7.63
CA ASP A 142 -22.09 -7.84 8.62
C ASP A 142 -21.44 -7.35 9.92
N GLU A 143 -20.36 -8.01 10.37
CA GLU A 143 -19.57 -7.55 11.50
C GLU A 143 -18.96 -6.15 11.23
N VAL A 144 -18.49 -5.90 10.00
CA VAL A 144 -17.99 -4.57 9.63
C VAL A 144 -19.08 -3.51 9.72
N LYS A 145 -20.28 -3.80 9.18
CA LYS A 145 -21.42 -2.87 9.27
C LYS A 145 -21.84 -2.62 10.72
N GLU A 146 -21.79 -3.62 11.58
CA GLU A 146 -22.15 -3.45 12.98
C GLU A 146 -21.14 -2.55 13.74
N ASN A 147 -19.85 -2.64 13.39
CA ASN A 147 -18.79 -1.95 14.11
C ASN A 147 -18.45 -0.55 13.58
N ILE A 148 -18.78 -0.22 12.32
CA ILE A 148 -18.57 1.13 11.78
C ILE A 148 -19.29 2.18 12.63
N PRO A 149 -20.62 2.11 12.87
CA PRO A 149 -21.33 3.11 13.69
C PRO A 149 -20.76 3.25 15.10
N LYS A 150 -20.46 2.13 15.77
CA LYS A 150 -19.84 2.13 17.11
C LYS A 150 -18.52 2.88 17.12
N THR A 151 -17.69 2.68 16.09
CA THR A 151 -16.42 3.40 15.95
C THR A 151 -16.62 4.88 15.72
N LEU A 152 -17.62 5.25 14.91
CA LEU A 152 -17.96 6.65 14.66
C LEU A 152 -18.50 7.34 15.92
N ASP A 153 -19.28 6.64 16.74
CA ASP A 153 -19.74 7.16 18.03
C ASP A 153 -18.55 7.42 18.96
N ILE A 154 -17.58 6.50 19.02
CA ILE A 154 -16.35 6.73 19.79
C ILE A 154 -15.54 7.91 19.21
N PHE A 155 -15.46 8.05 17.88
CA PHE A 155 -14.82 9.23 17.27
C PHE A 155 -15.52 10.54 17.64
N ARG A 156 -16.83 10.55 17.94
CA ARG A 156 -17.57 11.73 18.38
C ARG A 156 -17.40 11.98 19.89
N GLU A 157 -17.40 10.91 20.68
CA GLU A 157 -17.33 10.97 22.15
C GLU A 157 -15.93 11.32 22.66
N GLN A 158 -14.87 10.95 21.93
CA GLN A 158 -13.51 11.15 22.41
C GLN A 158 -13.01 12.59 22.28
N GLU A 159 -12.94 13.26 23.44
CA GLU A 159 -11.70 13.91 23.91
C GLU A 159 -10.80 12.81 24.52
N GLY A 160 -9.64 12.55 23.90
CA GLY A 160 -8.85 11.32 24.01
C GLY A 160 -8.60 10.74 25.41
N THR A 161 -9.04 9.50 25.65
CA THR A 161 -8.60 8.74 26.83
C THR A 161 -8.09 7.32 26.54
N LYS A 162 -8.47 6.64 25.44
CA LYS A 162 -7.96 5.28 25.09
C LYS A 162 -8.03 4.97 23.58
N PRO A 163 -7.07 4.21 23.01
CA PRO A 163 -7.14 3.73 21.62
C PRO A 163 -8.31 2.77 21.40
N ILE A 164 -8.90 2.83 20.20
CA ILE A 164 -10.05 1.99 19.83
C ILE A 164 -9.60 0.63 19.29
N PHE A 165 -10.24 -0.43 19.78
CA PHE A 165 -10.11 -1.79 19.24
C PHE A 165 -11.49 -2.38 18.99
N TRP A 166 -11.70 -2.99 17.83
CA TRP A 166 -12.91 -3.78 17.58
C TRP A 166 -12.83 -5.07 18.41
N GLN A 167 -13.70 -5.20 19.41
CA GLN A 167 -13.71 -6.34 20.34
C GLN A 167 -14.38 -7.59 19.74
N GLN A 168 -14.06 -8.76 20.29
CA GLN A 168 -14.82 -9.99 20.06
C GLN A 168 -16.14 -9.96 20.86
N PRO A 169 -17.21 -10.61 20.37
CA PRO A 169 -18.36 -10.93 21.21
C PRO A 169 -17.97 -11.85 22.38
#